data_AF-A0A953RV67-F1
#
_entry.id   AF-A0A953RV67-F1
#
_cell.length_a   1.000
_cell.length_b   1.000
_cell.length_c   1.000
_cell.angle_alpha   90.00
_cell.angle_beta   90.00
_cell.angle_gamma   90.00
#
_symmetry.space_group_name_H-M   'P 1'
#
loop_
_entity.id
_entity.type
_entity.pdbx_description
1 polymer ?
#
loop_
_entity_poly.entity_id
_entity_poly.type
_entity_poly.pdbx_seq_one_letter_code
_entity_poly.pdbx_strand_id
1 'polypeptide(L)'
;MSDLFTQAEESRAARDAGLFQVQSNNLDWFALAMIELEEIAKHGSRHWANIETFTGETIRLMLAPMVGQPGSPNAWGSLIMHAVRKKLIEPTGQYVSMKLERSHARKTPVYRWAR
;
A
#
# COMPACT_ATOMS: atom_id res chain seq x y z
N MET A 1 7.02 26.65 25.73
CA MET A 1 7.32 25.64 26.76
C MET A 1 6.25 24.55 26.86
N SER A 2 5.10 24.61 26.19
CA SER A 2 4.74 24.03 24.86
C SER A 2 5.31 22.68 24.38
N ASP A 3 6.29 22.04 25.01
CA ASP A 3 7.00 20.92 24.34
C ASP A 3 7.12 19.65 25.20
N LEU A 4 6.65 18.55 24.62
CA LEU A 4 7.33 17.26 24.61
C LEU A 4 7.24 16.35 25.85
N PHE A 5 6.39 16.63 26.84
CA PHE A 5 5.72 15.53 27.57
C PHE A 5 4.93 14.61 26.59
N THR A 6 4.51 15.18 25.46
CA THR A 6 4.05 14.49 24.23
C THR A 6 5.08 13.51 23.66
N GLN A 7 6.38 13.78 23.79
CA GLN A 7 7.48 13.00 23.21
C GLN A 7 7.71 11.65 23.90
N ALA A 8 7.35 11.56 25.18
CA ALA A 8 7.40 10.32 25.95
C ALA A 8 6.21 9.39 25.65
N GLU A 9 5.06 9.93 25.25
CA GLU A 9 3.92 9.17 24.71
C GLU A 9 4.17 8.73 23.27
N GLU A 10 4.80 9.58 22.45
CA GLU A 10 5.34 9.25 21.12
C GLU A 10 6.32 8.06 21.19
N SER A 11 7.09 7.94 22.27
CA SER A 11 8.02 6.83 22.52
C SER A 11 7.34 5.54 23.00
N ARG A 12 6.14 5.61 23.59
CA ARG A 12 5.33 4.44 23.98
C ARG A 12 4.49 3.91 22.81
N ALA A 13 3.89 4.80 22.02
CA ALA A 13 3.21 4.44 20.77
C ALA A 13 4.17 3.79 19.75
N ALA A 14 5.43 4.24 19.70
CA ALA A 14 6.48 3.63 18.89
C ALA A 14 6.95 2.24 19.40
N ARG A 15 6.69 1.89 20.67
CA ARG A 15 7.00 0.56 21.25
C ARG A 15 5.90 -0.47 20.93
N ASP A 16 4.64 -0.04 20.85
CA ASP A 16 3.51 -0.89 20.42
C ASP A 16 3.53 -1.18 18.91
N ALA A 17 4.15 -0.29 18.14
CA ALA A 17 4.54 -0.54 16.75
C ALA A 17 5.53 -1.71 16.60
N GLY A 18 6.28 -2.11 17.63
CA GLY A 18 7.23 -3.22 17.57
C GLY A 18 6.63 -4.61 17.87
N LEU A 19 5.53 -4.68 18.63
CA LEU A 19 4.93 -5.93 19.11
C LEU A 19 3.98 -6.59 18.10
N PHE A 20 3.31 -5.77 17.26
CA PHE A 20 2.45 -6.25 16.17
C PHE A 20 3.22 -6.81 14.97
N GLN A 21 4.51 -6.52 14.86
CA GLN A 21 5.32 -6.76 13.66
C GLN A 21 5.89 -8.20 13.57
N VAL A 22 5.74 -9.02 14.62
CA VAL A 22 6.41 -10.34 14.73
C VAL A 22 5.45 -11.53 14.63
N GLN A 23 4.14 -11.35 14.85
CA GLN A 23 3.30 -12.48 15.24
C GLN A 23 2.59 -13.27 14.14
N SER A 24 2.72 -12.97 12.84
CA SER A 24 1.77 -13.57 11.90
C SER A 24 2.27 -13.86 10.46
N ASN A 25 3.05 -12.98 9.82
CA ASN A 25 4.02 -13.28 8.75
C ASN A 25 3.71 -14.20 7.51
N ASN A 26 2.51 -14.74 7.24
CA ASN A 26 2.22 -15.31 5.88
C ASN A 26 0.74 -15.31 5.40
N LEU A 27 -0.27 -15.40 6.27
CA LEU A 27 -1.66 -14.97 5.93
C LEU A 27 -1.82 -13.45 6.08
N ASP A 28 -0.88 -12.88 6.81
CA ASP A 28 -0.92 -11.56 7.38
C ASP A 28 -0.34 -10.51 6.49
N TRP A 29 0.54 -10.90 5.57
CA TRP A 29 1.00 -9.97 4.56
C TRP A 29 -0.18 -9.42 3.74
N PHE A 30 -1.09 -10.29 3.29
CA PHE A 30 -2.21 -9.88 2.45
C PHE A 30 -3.23 -9.07 3.26
N ALA A 31 -3.55 -9.53 4.47
CA ALA A 31 -4.46 -8.83 5.37
C ALA A 31 -3.92 -7.45 5.72
N LEU A 32 -2.63 -7.36 6.10
CA LEU A 32 -1.96 -6.10 6.42
C LEU A 32 -1.89 -5.18 5.19
N ALA A 33 -1.53 -5.71 4.02
CA ALA A 33 -1.50 -4.95 2.77
C ALA A 33 -2.89 -4.39 2.40
N MET A 34 -3.96 -5.15 2.64
CA MET A 34 -5.33 -4.67 2.45
C MET A 34 -5.71 -3.60 3.47
N ILE A 35 -5.36 -3.77 4.75
CA ILE A 35 -5.63 -2.77 5.80
C ILE A 35 -4.93 -1.46 5.44
N GLU A 36 -3.63 -1.49 5.16
CA GLU A 36 -2.87 -0.28 4.79
C GLU A 36 -3.42 0.38 3.52
N LEU A 37 -3.82 -0.42 2.52
CA LEU A 37 -4.41 0.12 1.30
C LEU A 37 -5.79 0.76 1.54
N GLU A 38 -6.62 0.15 2.39
CA GLU A 38 -7.91 0.71 2.82
C GLU A 38 -7.73 2.01 3.60
N GLU A 39 -6.77 2.07 4.52
CA GLU A 39 -6.46 3.27 5.29
C GLU A 39 -6.00 4.42 4.38
N ILE A 40 -5.16 4.14 3.39
CA ILE A 40 -4.74 5.14 2.39
C ILE A 40 -5.93 5.64 1.57
N ALA A 41 -6.80 4.73 1.14
CA ALA A 41 -7.98 5.08 0.35
C ALA A 41 -8.97 5.95 1.15
N LYS A 42 -9.17 5.66 2.44
CA LYS A 42 -10.12 6.38 3.31
C LYS A 42 -9.61 7.74 3.76
N HIS A 43 -8.35 7.82 4.18
CA HIS A 43 -7.94 8.94 5.03
C HIS A 43 -7.21 10.07 4.33
N GLY A 44 -6.87 9.98 3.04
CA GLY A 44 -6.35 11.13 2.29
C GLY A 44 -4.99 11.69 2.77
N SER A 45 -4.54 11.30 3.96
CA SER A 45 -3.58 12.01 4.80
C SER A 45 -2.15 11.57 4.57
N ARG A 46 -1.95 10.47 3.83
CA ARG A 46 -0.66 10.11 3.27
C ARG A 46 -0.54 10.72 1.88
N HIS A 47 0.62 11.28 1.55
CA HIS A 47 0.93 11.97 0.27
C HIS A 47 0.45 11.21 -1.00
N TRP A 48 0.26 9.89 -0.89
CA TRP A 48 -0.19 8.99 -1.96
C TRP A 48 -1.69 9.08 -2.29
N ALA A 49 -2.55 9.50 -1.37
CA ALA A 49 -4.00 9.57 -1.62
C ALA A 49 -4.40 10.72 -2.57
N ASN A 50 -3.52 11.71 -2.71
CA ASN A 50 -3.67 12.83 -3.66
C ASN A 50 -3.19 12.48 -5.07
N ILE A 51 -2.64 11.28 -5.27
CA ILE A 51 -2.29 10.82 -6.62
C ILE A 51 -3.58 10.49 -7.37
N GLU A 52 -3.84 11.24 -8.44
CA GLU A 52 -5.03 11.02 -9.28
C GLU A 52 -5.00 9.66 -9.97
N THR A 53 -3.83 9.22 -10.46
CA THR A 53 -3.67 7.96 -11.18
C THR A 53 -2.36 7.25 -10.85
N PHE A 54 -2.40 5.92 -10.75
CA PHE A 54 -1.26 5.10 -10.34
C PHE A 54 -1.31 3.71 -10.98
N THR A 55 -0.18 2.99 -10.96
CA THR A 55 -0.11 1.61 -11.46
C THR A 55 -0.03 0.61 -10.32
N GLY A 56 -0.15 -0.69 -10.62
CA GLY A 56 0.12 -1.74 -9.64
C GLY A 56 1.55 -1.71 -9.10
N GLU A 57 2.51 -1.21 -9.89
CA GLU A 57 3.88 -0.98 -9.43
C GLU A 57 3.96 0.16 -8.41
N THR A 58 3.23 1.26 -8.63
CA THR A 58 3.13 2.34 -7.64
C THR A 58 2.59 1.83 -6.31
N ILE A 59 1.54 1.00 -6.33
CA ILE A 59 0.96 0.41 -5.11
C ILE A 59 1.97 -0.49 -4.39
N ARG A 60 2.74 -1.29 -5.15
CA ARG A 60 3.81 -2.12 -4.59
C ARG A 60 4.88 -1.28 -3.90
N LEU A 61 5.38 -0.23 -4.56
CA LEU A 61 6.40 0.66 -4.00
C LEU A 61 5.90 1.42 -2.78
N MET A 62 4.63 1.80 -2.78
CA MET A 62 3.97 2.46 -1.66
C MET A 62 3.86 1.53 -0.45
N LEU A 63 3.36 0.30 -0.62
CA LEU A 63 3.07 -0.62 0.48
C LEU A 63 4.28 -1.40 0.99
N ALA A 64 5.26 -1.71 0.13
CA ALA A 64 6.40 -2.56 0.49
C ALA A 64 7.18 -2.10 1.75
N PRO A 65 7.41 -0.80 2.02
CA PRO A 65 8.03 -0.34 3.26
C PRO A 65 7.19 -0.61 4.52
N MET A 66 5.87 -0.74 4.38
CA MET A 66 4.93 -0.91 5.51
C MET A 66 4.70 -2.39 5.81
N VAL A 67 4.53 -3.20 4.76
CA VAL A 67 4.08 -4.59 4.87
C VAL A 67 5.16 -5.61 4.51
N GLY A 68 6.33 -5.15 4.07
CA GLY A 68 7.40 -6.02 3.58
C GLY A 68 7.09 -6.66 2.23
N GLN A 69 7.81 -7.73 1.90
CA GLN A 69 7.63 -8.50 0.67
C GLN A 69 6.80 -9.76 0.93
N PRO A 70 5.87 -10.12 0.03
CA PRO A 70 5.16 -11.39 0.13
C PRO A 70 6.09 -12.56 -0.23
N GLY A 71 5.75 -13.76 0.27
CA GLY A 71 6.44 -14.99 -0.11
C GLY A 71 6.30 -15.39 -1.59
N SER A 72 5.33 -14.80 -2.32
CA SER A 72 5.15 -15.01 -3.76
C SER A 72 5.00 -13.69 -4.51
N PRO A 73 5.69 -13.51 -5.66
CA PRO A 73 5.57 -12.29 -6.46
C PRO A 73 4.16 -12.07 -7.02
N ASN A 74 3.36 -13.13 -7.15
CA ASN A 74 1.98 -13.09 -7.63
C ASN A 74 1.00 -12.49 -6.61
N ALA A 75 1.37 -12.46 -5.32
CA ALA A 75 0.51 -11.94 -4.25
C ALA A 75 0.12 -10.47 -4.46
N TRP A 76 1.01 -9.68 -5.08
CA TRP A 76 0.72 -8.31 -5.47
C TRP A 76 -0.38 -8.21 -6.53
N GLY A 77 -0.38 -9.10 -7.52
CA GLY A 77 -1.45 -9.15 -8.52
C GLY A 77 -2.81 -9.48 -7.87
N SER A 78 -2.82 -10.45 -6.96
CA SER A 78 -4.01 -10.80 -6.18
C SER A 78 -4.50 -9.62 -5.33
N LEU A 79 -3.57 -8.87 -4.70
CA LEU A 79 -3.91 -7.68 -3.90
C LEU A 79 -4.65 -6.64 -4.75
N ILE A 80 -4.12 -6.31 -5.93
CA ILE A 80 -4.73 -5.36 -6.85
C ILE A 80 -6.11 -5.83 -7.29
N MET A 81 -6.27 -7.12 -7.65
CA MET A 81 -7.57 -7.67 -8.04
C MET A 81 -8.60 -7.55 -6.92
N HIS A 82 -8.21 -7.84 -5.68
CA HIS A 82 -9.09 -7.69 -4.52
C HIS A 82 -9.44 -6.23 -4.24
N ALA A 83 -8.47 -5.31 -4.37
CA ALA A 83 -8.71 -3.87 -4.20
C ALA A 83 -9.72 -3.35 -5.22
N VAL A 84 -9.64 -3.80 -6.49
CA VAL A 84 -10.65 -3.47 -7.52
C VAL A 84 -12.01 -4.06 -7.15
N ARG A 85 -12.06 -5.33 -6.75
CA ARG A 85 -13.32 -6.00 -6.36
C ARG A 85 -13.99 -5.34 -5.15
N LYS A 86 -13.20 -4.85 -4.19
CA LYS A 86 -13.67 -4.09 -3.02
C LYS A 86 -14.01 -2.63 -3.33
N LYS A 87 -13.81 -2.17 -4.58
CA LYS A 87 -13.97 -0.76 -4.97
C LYS A 87 -13.13 0.18 -4.10
N LEU A 88 -11.87 -0.19 -3.86
CA LEU A 88 -10.87 0.74 -3.31
C LEU A 88 -10.17 1.50 -4.44
N ILE A 89 -9.98 0.84 -5.57
CA ILE A 89 -9.39 1.39 -6.78
C ILE A 89 -10.21 0.96 -7.99
N GLU A 90 -10.16 1.73 -9.06
CA GLU A 90 -10.85 1.44 -10.32
C GLU A 90 -9.88 1.50 -11.50
N PRO A 91 -9.95 0.55 -12.44
CA PRO A 91 -9.21 0.67 -13.69
C PRO A 91 -9.74 1.86 -14.51
N THR A 92 -8.82 2.66 -15.03
CA THR A 92 -9.15 3.83 -15.86
C THR A 92 -9.40 3.47 -17.33
N GLY A 93 -9.13 2.22 -17.71
CA GLY A 93 -9.08 1.78 -19.12
C GLY A 93 -7.77 2.14 -19.84
N GLN A 94 -6.91 2.97 -19.22
CA GLN A 94 -5.62 3.32 -19.76
C GLN A 94 -4.54 2.30 -19.37
N TYR A 95 -3.55 2.17 -20.22
CA TYR A 95 -2.38 1.32 -20.02
C TYR A 95 -1.11 2.12 -20.31
N VAL A 96 -0.13 2.01 -19.43
CA VAL A 96 1.18 2.66 -19.58
C VAL A 96 2.28 1.63 -19.71
N SER A 97 3.38 1.98 -20.38
CA SER A 97 4.58 1.14 -20.41
C SER A 97 5.16 1.01 -19.01
N MET A 98 5.58 -0.21 -18.63
CA MET A 98 6.27 -0.41 -17.35
C MET A 98 7.61 0.33 -17.33
N LYS A 99 7.96 0.91 -16.18
CA LYS A 99 9.18 1.73 -16.01
C LYS A 99 10.45 0.89 -15.80
N LEU A 100 10.30 -0.37 -15.39
CA LEU A 100 11.44 -1.26 -15.14
C LEU A 100 11.93 -1.93 -16.43
N GLU A 101 13.23 -1.80 -16.70
CA GLU A 101 13.93 -2.26 -17.92
C GLU A 101 13.64 -3.73 -18.26
N ARG A 102 13.60 -4.61 -17.24
CA ARG A 102 13.23 -6.03 -17.36
C ARG A 102 11.77 -6.31 -17.76
N SER A 103 10.94 -5.29 -17.93
CA SER A 103 9.51 -5.42 -18.25
C SER A 103 9.00 -4.32 -19.19
N HIS A 104 9.90 -3.53 -19.82
CA HIS A 104 9.57 -2.38 -20.68
C HIS A 104 8.60 -2.69 -21.83
N ALA A 105 8.57 -3.93 -22.33
CA ALA A 105 7.66 -4.36 -23.38
C ALA A 105 6.23 -4.65 -22.89
N ARG A 106 6.01 -4.71 -21.56
CA ARG A 106 4.70 -5.02 -20.97
C ARG A 106 3.97 -3.72 -20.63
N LYS A 107 2.70 -3.67 -21.02
CA LYS A 107 1.77 -2.62 -20.62
C LYS A 107 1.18 -2.96 -19.26
N THR A 108 1.14 -1.99 -18.34
CA THR A 108 0.46 -2.11 -17.04
C THR A 108 -0.80 -1.25 -17.02
N PRO A 109 -1.91 -1.73 -16.45
CA PRO A 109 -3.11 -0.92 -16.26
C PRO A 109 -2.83 0.26 -15.32
N VAL A 110 -3.53 1.37 -15.59
CA VAL A 110 -3.60 2.55 -14.74
C VAL A 110 -4.90 2.52 -13.95
N TYR A 111 -4.79 2.80 -12.67
CA TYR A 111 -5.87 2.84 -11.70
C TYR A 111 -6.02 4.25 -11.13
N ARG A 112 -7.19 4.50 -10.56
CA ARG A 112 -7.49 5.66 -9.71
C ARG A 112 -8.16 5.17 -8.43
N TRP A 113 -8.18 5.99 -7.39
CA TRP A 113 -8.99 5.71 -6.20
C TRP A 113 -10.48 5.68 -6.56
N ALA A 114 -11.19 4.68 -6.07
CA ALA A 114 -12.65 4.66 -6.16
C ALA A 114 -13.17 5.68 -5.12
N ARG A 115 -13.92 6.68 -5.57
CA ARG A 115 -14.52 7.71 -4.71
C ARG A 115 -16.02 7.72 -4.91
#